data_AF-A0A317TAH7-F1
#
_entry.id   AF-A0A317TAH7-F1
#
_cell.length_a   1.000
_cell.length_b   1.000
_cell.length_c   1.000
_cell.angle_alpha   90.00
_cell.angle_beta   90.00
_cell.angle_gamma   90.00
#
_symmetry.space_group_name_H-M   'P 1'
#
loop_
_entity.id
_entity.type
_entity.pdbx_description
1 polymer ?
#
loop_
_entity_poly.entity_id
_entity_poly.type
_entity_poly.pdbx_seq_one_letter_code
_entity_poly.pdbx_strand_id
1 'polypeptide(L)'
;MGQQIQPKKTFEPLEKAKLAMRLVNNPGFEKEIDEYVSGKDYDEHSVNFFKKQIALQQKLQQESGKLLDTGGQIFSLVINALAKSWQRTAGENNNK
;
A
#
# COMPACT_ATOMS: atom_id res chain seq x y z
N MET A 1 43.75 -11.06 -16.49
CA MET A 1 43.41 -9.96 -15.57
C MET A 1 41.97 -10.17 -15.11
N GLY A 2 41.77 -10.80 -13.94
CA GLY A 2 40.43 -11.02 -13.40
C GLY A 2 39.93 -9.73 -12.75
N GLN A 3 38.94 -9.07 -13.36
CA GLN A 3 38.22 -7.99 -12.68
C GLN A 3 37.47 -8.62 -11.50
N GLN A 4 37.99 -8.42 -10.29
CA GLN A 4 37.21 -8.61 -9.07
C GLN A 4 36.09 -7.57 -9.09
N ILE A 5 34.94 -7.95 -9.65
CA ILE A 5 33.71 -7.21 -9.49
C ILE A 5 33.39 -7.32 -7.99
N GLN A 6 33.78 -6.32 -7.20
CA GLN A 6 33.38 -6.25 -5.80
C GLN A 6 31.85 -6.37 -5.78
N PRO A 7 31.27 -7.29 -4.99
CA PRO A 7 29.83 -7.44 -4.95
C PRO A 7 29.25 -6.15 -4.36
N LYS A 8 28.62 -5.34 -5.22
CA LYS A 8 27.89 -4.13 -4.82
C LYS A 8 26.91 -4.50 -3.73
N LYS A 9 26.75 -3.62 -2.75
CA LYS A 9 25.96 -3.90 -1.56
C LYS A 9 24.49 -4.06 -1.94
N THR A 10 23.88 -5.17 -1.54
CA THR A 10 22.43 -5.38 -1.63
C THR A 10 21.76 -4.88 -0.36
N PHE A 11 20.50 -4.49 -0.46
CA PHE A 11 19.70 -4.17 0.72
C PHE A 11 19.44 -5.44 1.54
N GLU A 12 19.90 -5.43 2.79
CA GLU A 12 19.55 -6.46 3.75
C GLU A 12 18.03 -6.46 4.00
N PRO A 13 17.37 -7.62 4.13
CA PRO A 13 15.91 -7.71 4.27
C PRO A 13 15.34 -6.85 5.40
N LEU A 14 16.06 -6.79 6.53
CA LEU A 14 15.68 -6.00 7.70
C LEU A 14 15.81 -4.49 7.48
N GLU A 15 16.88 -4.04 6.81
CA GLU A 15 17.05 -2.63 6.43
C GLU A 15 15.95 -2.20 5.46
N LYS A 16 15.66 -3.07 4.49
CA LYS A 16 14.59 -2.88 3.50
C LYS A 16 13.23 -2.72 4.16
N ALA A 17 12.88 -3.59 5.12
CA ALA A 17 11.62 -3.53 5.84
C ALA A 17 11.50 -2.25 6.67
N LYS A 18 12.55 -1.87 7.39
CA LYS A 18 12.57 -0.64 8.20
C LYS A 18 12.45 0.62 7.35
N LEU A 19 13.19 0.71 6.24
CA LEU A 19 13.04 1.81 5.29
C LEU A 19 11.62 1.82 4.71
N ALA A 20 11.11 0.67 4.25
CA ALA A 20 9.79 0.58 3.66
C ALA A 20 8.68 1.07 4.61
N MET A 21 8.69 0.66 5.88
CA MET A 21 7.70 1.11 6.86
C MET A 21 7.73 2.62 7.11
N ARG A 22 8.92 3.23 7.09
CA ARG A 22 9.06 4.69 7.24
C ARG A 22 8.60 5.44 5.98
N LEU A 23 8.91 4.88 4.83
CA LEU A 23 8.76 5.53 3.53
C LEU A 23 7.41 5.31 2.87
N VAL A 24 6.64 4.30 3.29
CA VAL A 24 5.34 3.97 2.68
C VAL A 24 4.33 5.12 2.79
N ASN A 25 4.49 6.05 3.73
CA ASN A 25 3.63 7.23 3.83
C ASN A 25 4.36 8.54 3.43
N ASN A 26 5.61 8.45 2.97
CA ASN A 26 6.40 9.62 2.60
C ASN A 26 6.30 9.89 1.09
N PRO A 27 5.73 11.03 0.64
CA PRO A 27 5.72 11.40 -0.78
C PRO A 27 7.12 11.70 -1.35
N GLY A 28 8.09 12.02 -0.49
CA GLY A 28 9.49 12.24 -0.85
C GLY A 28 10.39 11.01 -0.78
N PHE A 29 9.81 9.79 -0.79
CA PHE A 29 10.56 8.56 -0.48
C PHE A 29 11.77 8.31 -1.39
N GLU A 30 11.71 8.72 -2.66
CA GLU A 30 12.80 8.52 -3.61
C GLU A 30 14.07 9.26 -3.18
N LYS A 31 13.92 10.50 -2.70
CA LYS A 31 15.02 11.33 -2.22
C LYS A 31 15.63 10.77 -0.93
N GLU A 32 14.80 10.28 -0.01
CA GLU A 32 15.26 9.68 1.24
C GLU A 32 16.00 8.35 0.98
N ILE A 33 15.57 7.57 -0.01
CA ILE A 33 16.33 6.39 -0.48
C ILE A 33 17.66 6.83 -1.10
N ASP A 34 17.66 7.85 -1.96
CA ASP A 34 18.88 8.35 -2.60
C ASP A 34 19.92 8.85 -1.59
N GLU A 35 19.47 9.60 -0.58
CA GLU A 35 20.31 10.02 0.55
C GLU A 35 20.82 8.83 1.36
N TYR A 36 19.99 7.81 1.59
CA TYR A 36 20.38 6.62 2.33
C TYR A 36 21.47 5.80 1.63
N VAL A 37 21.41 5.70 0.30
CA VAL A 37 22.35 4.90 -0.51
C VAL A 37 23.58 5.69 -0.94
N SER A 38 23.50 7.02 -0.88
CA SER A 38 24.62 7.91 -1.18
C SER A 38 25.83 7.55 -0.31
N GLY A 39 26.95 7.24 -0.99
CA GLY A 39 28.21 6.85 -0.33
C GLY A 39 28.27 5.40 0.18
N LYS A 40 27.28 4.53 -0.11
CA LYS A 40 27.23 3.15 0.39
C LYS A 40 27.40 2.04 -0.67
N ASP A 41 27.87 2.39 -1.87
CA ASP A 41 28.16 1.45 -2.98
C ASP A 41 27.04 0.43 -3.28
N TYR A 42 25.78 0.89 -3.19
CA TYR A 42 24.64 0.07 -3.55
C TYR A 42 24.54 -0.10 -5.06
N ASP A 43 24.05 -1.27 -5.48
CA ASP A 43 23.72 -1.52 -6.87
C ASP A 43 22.49 -0.70 -7.31
N GLU A 44 22.66 0.12 -8.35
CA GLU A 44 21.63 1.03 -8.87
C GLU A 44 20.35 0.29 -9.30
N HIS A 45 20.49 -0.91 -9.87
CA HIS A 45 19.34 -1.73 -10.26
C HIS A 45 18.55 -2.19 -9.02
N SER A 46 19.25 -2.58 -7.95
CA SER A 46 18.64 -2.94 -6.66
C SER A 46 17.95 -1.76 -5.97
N VAL A 47 18.53 -0.56 -6.05
CA VAL A 47 17.94 0.68 -5.54
C VAL A 47 16.65 1.01 -6.31
N ASN A 48 16.71 0.98 -7.64
CA ASN A 48 15.55 1.29 -8.49
C ASN A 48 14.42 0.27 -8.30
N PHE A 49 14.75 -1.01 -8.16
CA PHE A 49 13.77 -2.04 -7.83
C PHE A 49 13.09 -1.78 -6.47
N PHE A 50 13.85 -1.36 -5.47
CA PHE A 50 13.30 -1.00 -4.16
C PHE A 50 12.37 0.21 -4.22
N LYS A 51 12.75 1.27 -4.96
CA LYS A 51 11.88 2.44 -5.20
C LYS A 51 10.54 2.03 -5.83
N LYS A 52 10.58 1.18 -6.86
CA LYS A 52 9.37 0.65 -7.51
C LYS A 52 8.48 -0.14 -6.55
N GLN A 53 9.06 -0.93 -5.65
CA GLN A 53 8.29 -1.66 -4.64
C GLN A 53 7.56 -0.73 -3.67
N ILE A 54 8.18 0.37 -3.25
CA ILE A 54 7.52 1.37 -2.39
C ILE A 54 6.43 2.12 -3.15
N ALA A 55 6.71 2.55 -4.38
CA ALA A 55 5.72 3.21 -5.23
C ALA A 55 4.46 2.34 -5.44
N LEU A 56 4.65 1.04 -5.68
CA LEU A 56 3.55 0.08 -5.80
C LEU A 56 2.76 -0.07 -4.49
N GLN A 57 3.43 -0.13 -3.35
CA GLN A 57 2.75 -0.19 -2.04
C GLN A 57 1.95 1.07 -1.75
N GLN A 58 2.49 2.26 -2.04
CA GLN A 58 1.76 3.52 -1.91
C GLN A 58 0.52 3.56 -2.80
N LYS A 59 0.67 3.18 -4.07
CA LYS A 59 -0.43 3.13 -5.02
C LYS A 59 -1.50 2.13 -4.58
N LEU A 60 -1.12 0.94 -4.14
CA LEU A 60 -2.03 -0.08 -3.60
C LEU A 60 -2.76 0.41 -2.35
N GLN A 61 -2.10 1.13 -1.44
CA GLN A 61 -2.77 1.71 -0.27
C GLN A 61 -3.78 2.78 -0.68
N GLN A 62 -3.44 3.66 -1.62
CA GLN A 62 -4.37 4.68 -2.12
C GLN A 62 -5.57 4.06 -2.85
N GLU A 63 -5.34 3.06 -3.69
CA GLU A 63 -6.39 2.34 -4.41
C GLU A 63 -7.24 1.48 -3.46
N SER A 64 -6.63 0.83 -2.45
CA SER A 64 -7.34 0.08 -1.42
C SER A 64 -8.20 0.98 -0.55
N GLY A 65 -7.73 2.19 -0.22
CA GLY A 65 -8.53 3.19 0.48
C GLY A 65 -9.78 3.57 -0.30
N LYS A 66 -9.63 3.80 -1.62
CA LYS A 66 -10.78 4.07 -2.51
C LYS A 66 -11.72 2.87 -2.65
N LEU A 67 -11.18 1.65 -2.71
CA LEU A 67 -11.97 0.42 -2.82
C LEU A 67 -12.76 0.14 -1.54
N LEU A 68 -12.16 0.36 -0.37
CA LEU A 68 -12.82 0.26 0.94
C LEU A 68 -13.90 1.33 1.11
N ASP A 69 -13.66 2.57 0.69
CA ASP A 69 -14.66 3.64 0.74
C ASP A 69 -15.88 3.30 -0.13
N THR A 70 -15.63 2.89 -1.37
CA THR A 70 -16.68 2.48 -2.32
C THR A 70 -17.42 1.23 -1.80
N GLY A 71 -16.70 0.25 -1.26
CA GLY A 71 -17.27 -0.96 -0.66
C GLY A 71 -18.12 -0.65 0.57
N GLY A 72 -17.72 0.31 1.40
CA GLY A 72 -18.47 0.79 2.55
C GLY A 72 -19.80 1.45 2.16
N GLN A 73 -19.79 2.26 1.09
CA GLN A 73 -21.00 2.86 0.55
C GLN A 73 -21.97 1.80 0.01
N ILE A 74 -21.48 0.81 -0.74
CA ILE A 74 -22.30 -0.30 -1.26
C ILE A 74 -22.86 -1.14 -0.10
N PHE A 75 -22.05 -1.48 0.90
CA PHE A 75 -22.49 -2.24 2.07
C PHE A 75 -23.55 -1.48 2.88
N SER A 76 -23.38 -0.17 3.07
CA SER A 76 -24.37 0.68 3.73
C SER A 76 -25.69 0.73 2.96
N LEU A 77 -25.65 0.81 1.62
CA LEU A 77 -26.84 0.76 0.78
C LEU A 77 -27.57 -0.58 0.87
N VAL A 78 -26.83 -1.69 0.87
CA VAL A 78 -27.41 -3.05 0.99
C VAL A 78 -28.04 -3.24 2.37
N ILE A 79 -27.38 -2.84 3.46
CA ILE A 79 -27.95 -2.91 4.81
C ILE A 79 -29.20 -2.03 4.93
N ASN A 80 -29.14 -0.78 4.44
CA ASN A 80 -30.29 0.12 4.48
C ASN A 80 -31.47 -0.41 3.65
N ALA A 81 -31.20 -1.05 2.50
CA ALA A 81 -32.24 -1.68 1.70
C ALA A 81 -32.86 -2.90 2.41
N LEU A 82 -32.04 -3.74 3.05
CA LEU A 82 -32.51 -4.86 3.87
C LEU A 82 -33.35 -4.39 5.06
N ALA A 83 -32.86 -3.39 5.80
CA ALA A 83 -33.57 -2.83 6.95
C ALA A 83 -34.93 -2.24 6.56
N LYS A 84 -34.99 -1.51 5.43
CA LYS A 84 -36.25 -0.97 4.88
C LYS A 84 -37.20 -2.08 4.42
N SER A 85 -36.68 -3.16 3.86
CA SER A 85 -37.48 -4.33 3.45
C SER A 85 -38.14 -5.00 4.66
N TRP A 86 -37.38 -5.21 5.74
CA TRP A 86 -37.90 -5.75 7.01
C TRP A 86 -38.88 -4.82 7.73
N GLN A 87 -38.64 -3.50 7.73
CA GLN A 87 -39.60 -2.54 8.30
C GLN A 87 -40.93 -2.52 7.53
N ARG A 88 -40.90 -2.69 6.21
CA ARG A 88 -42.13 -2.84 5.40
C ARG A 88 -42.90 -4.10 5.75
N THR A 89 -42.21 -5.25 5.89
CA THR A 89 -42.87 -6.52 6.23
C THR A 89 -43.38 -6.57 7.67
N ALA A 90 -42.74 -5.88 8.62
CA ALA A 90 -43.22 -5.77 10.00
C ALA A 90 -44.41 -4.82 10.17
N GLY A 91 -44.56 -3.82 9.28
CA GLY A 91 -45.67 -2.87 9.30
C GLY A 91 -46.98 -3.40 8.70
N GLU A 92 -46.92 -4.32 7.74
CA GLU A 92 -48.11 -4.89 7.07
C GLU A 92 -48.84 -5.96 7.91
N ASN A 93 -48.22 -6.53 8.94
CA ASN A 93 -48.82 -7.58 9.77
C ASN A 93 -49.66 -7.09 10.97
N ASN A 94 -49.81 -5.77 11.15
CA ASN A 94 -50.64 -5.19 12.23
C ASN A 94 -52.00 -4.67 11.75
N ASN A 95 -52.39 -4.95 10.50
CA ASN A 95 -53.68 -4.52 9.97
C ASN A 95 -54.36 -5.67 9.21
N LYS A 96 -54.66 -6.76 9.91
CA LYS A 96 -55.68 -7.72 9.48
C LYS A 96 -56.36 -8.40 10.67
#